data_AF-A0A7S6S1V5-F1
#
_entry.id   AF-A0A7S6S1V5-F1
#
_cell.length_a   1.000
_cell.length_b   1.000
_cell.length_c   1.000
_cell.angle_alpha   90.00
_cell.angle_beta   90.00
_cell.angle_gamma   90.00
#
_symmetry.space_group_name_H-M   'P 1'
#
loop_
_entity.id
_entity.type
_entity.pdbx_description
1 polymer ?
#
loop_
_entity_poly.entity_id
_entity_poly.type
_entity_poly.pdbx_seq_one_letter_code
_entity_poly.pdbx_strand_id
1 'polypeptide(L)'
;MLFRDNPQQNRPTGRLPQTLGDSSCPWRLLLGVALAAGLAAGGCPADLLTNPDADGGENQSGSDTAGVQASKNRAPVAAAGADRTVAAGELVVLNGTGTKDEDGDALIFIWQQIEGDAKADLVGIYSSIARFVAPDVSVDTELTFRLIAVDGAAVSTDDVIITIAAPTE
;
A
#
# COMPACT_ATOMS: atom_id res chain seq x y z
N MET A 1 23.27 -0.21 68.04
CA MET A 1 22.02 -0.22 67.25
C MET A 1 21.94 -1.58 66.58
N LEU A 2 21.08 -2.46 67.10
CA LEU A 2 20.79 -3.78 66.53
C LEU A 2 19.58 -3.63 65.62
N PHE A 3 19.69 -4.00 64.35
CA PHE A 3 18.54 -4.39 63.54
C PHE A 3 18.81 -5.77 62.96
N ARG A 4 17.78 -6.60 63.12
CA ARG A 4 17.74 -8.06 63.04
C ARG A 4 17.72 -8.55 61.58
N ASP A 5 18.28 -9.73 61.38
CA ASP A 5 17.94 -10.66 60.29
C ASP A 5 16.46 -11.09 60.36
N ASN A 6 15.78 -11.23 59.21
CA ASN A 6 14.93 -12.40 58.92
C ASN A 6 14.61 -12.52 57.40
N PRO A 7 14.56 -13.73 56.79
CA PRO A 7 14.61 -13.95 55.34
C PRO A 7 13.32 -14.58 54.74
N GLN A 8 13.39 -14.88 53.43
CA GLN A 8 12.73 -15.94 52.64
C GLN A 8 11.92 -15.49 51.40
N GLN A 9 12.58 -15.70 50.24
CA GLN A 9 12.11 -16.42 49.05
C GLN A 9 10.75 -16.08 48.41
N ASN A 10 10.80 -15.55 47.18
CA ASN A 10 10.17 -16.26 46.05
C ASN A 10 10.72 -15.78 44.68
N ARG A 11 11.36 -16.66 43.92
CA ARG A 11 11.44 -16.54 42.45
C ARG A 11 10.26 -17.32 41.87
N PRO A 12 9.59 -16.76 40.86
CA PRO A 12 9.37 -17.58 39.68
C PRO A 12 9.80 -16.86 38.40
N THR A 13 10.41 -17.65 37.53
CA THR A 13 10.79 -17.36 36.15
C THR A 13 9.60 -16.83 35.33
N GLY A 14 9.65 -15.56 34.92
CA GLY A 14 8.67 -14.92 34.05
C GLY A 14 9.17 -14.84 32.61
N ARG A 15 8.66 -15.75 31.79
CA ARG A 15 8.75 -15.89 30.33
C ARG A 15 8.55 -14.54 29.60
N LEU A 16 9.35 -14.29 28.55
CA LEU A 16 9.17 -13.18 27.60
C LEU A 16 7.71 -13.15 27.11
N PRO A 17 6.99 -12.01 27.17
CA PRO A 17 5.61 -11.98 26.71
C PRO A 17 5.57 -12.26 25.21
N GLN A 18 4.76 -13.27 24.91
CA GLN A 18 4.47 -13.81 23.60
C GLN A 18 3.83 -12.72 22.73
N THR A 19 4.25 -12.74 21.47
CA THR A 19 3.60 -12.18 20.29
C THR A 19 2.10 -11.95 20.46
N LEU A 20 1.68 -10.68 20.53
CA LEU A 20 0.32 -10.33 20.14
C LEU A 20 0.30 -10.34 18.61
N GLY A 21 -0.20 -11.45 18.06
CA GLY A 21 -0.74 -11.49 16.72
C GLY A 21 -2.00 -10.64 16.71
N ASP A 22 -1.88 -9.41 16.25
CA ASP A 22 -3.02 -8.63 15.78
C ASP A 22 -2.88 -8.55 14.25
N SER A 23 -3.70 -9.34 13.56
CA SER A 23 -3.69 -9.51 12.10
C SER A 23 -4.31 -8.32 11.36
N SER A 24 -4.21 -7.11 11.90
CA SER A 24 -4.95 -5.93 11.42
C SER A 24 -4.09 -4.93 10.65
N CYS A 25 -2.93 -5.33 10.13
CA CYS A 25 -2.05 -4.46 9.35
C CYS A 25 -1.34 -5.25 8.24
N PRO A 26 -1.86 -5.31 6.99
CA PRO A 26 -1.16 -5.97 5.90
C PRO A 26 -0.14 -5.00 5.28
N TRP A 27 0.90 -4.63 6.03
CA TRP A 27 2.04 -3.89 5.45
C TRP A 27 3.42 -4.44 5.84
N ARG A 28 3.49 -5.65 6.43
CA ARG A 28 4.75 -6.34 6.66
C ARG A 28 4.80 -7.65 5.91
N LEU A 29 5.02 -7.58 4.59
CA LEU A 29 5.76 -8.58 3.81
C LEU A 29 5.84 -8.17 2.34
N LEU A 30 6.51 -7.06 2.03
CA LEU A 30 7.23 -6.93 0.75
C LEU A 30 8.52 -6.16 1.03
N LEU A 31 9.66 -6.79 0.72
CA LEU A 31 10.94 -6.10 0.67
C LEU A 31 10.81 -4.91 -0.30
N GLY A 32 11.06 -3.70 0.22
CA GLY A 32 11.44 -2.53 -0.56
C GLY A 32 10.36 -1.92 -1.46
N VAL A 33 9.52 -1.06 -0.89
CA VAL A 33 9.11 0.28 -1.37
C VAL A 33 7.78 0.60 -0.66
N ALA A 34 7.87 1.33 0.44
CA ALA A 34 6.73 2.01 1.04
C ALA A 34 7.22 3.41 1.45
N LEU A 35 6.98 4.39 0.58
CA LEU A 35 7.06 5.78 0.97
C LEU A 35 5.89 6.03 1.91
N ALA A 36 6.18 6.41 3.15
CA ALA A 36 5.17 6.73 4.15
C ALA A 36 4.31 7.90 3.68
N ALA A 37 3.04 7.65 3.38
CA ALA A 37 2.00 8.67 3.41
C ALA A 37 1.36 8.59 4.80
N GLY A 38 1.90 9.38 5.73
CA GLY A 38 1.25 9.61 7.01
C GLY A 38 0.04 10.52 6.80
N LEU A 39 -1.16 9.95 6.88
CA LEU A 39 -2.38 10.68 7.19
C LEU A 39 -3.20 9.84 8.15
N ALA A 40 -3.29 10.34 9.39
CA ALA A 40 -4.07 9.76 10.45
C ALA A 40 -5.56 9.88 10.11
N ALA A 41 -6.29 8.76 10.14
CA ALA A 41 -7.72 8.75 10.32
C ALA A 41 -8.16 7.44 10.98
N GLY A 42 -8.97 7.56 12.04
CA GLY A 42 -9.82 6.48 12.54
C GLY A 42 -9.18 5.58 13.61
N GLY A 43 -9.53 5.84 14.87
CA GLY A 43 -9.00 5.16 16.04
C GLY A 43 -9.37 3.68 16.16
N CYS A 44 -8.48 2.93 16.80
CA CYS A 44 -8.81 1.64 17.39
C CYS A 44 -9.73 1.89 18.61
N PRO A 45 -10.94 1.31 18.70
CA PRO A 45 -11.67 1.35 19.95
C PRO A 45 -11.06 0.30 20.89
N ALA A 46 -10.25 0.76 21.84
CA ALA A 46 -9.82 -0.06 22.96
C ALA A 46 -9.90 0.77 24.24
N ASP A 47 -11.07 0.81 24.87
CA ASP A 47 -11.13 0.70 26.32
C ASP A 47 -12.54 0.29 26.78
N LEU A 48 -12.76 -1.01 26.93
CA LEU A 48 -13.78 -1.52 27.84
C LEU A 48 -13.11 -1.65 29.21
N LEU A 49 -12.98 -0.54 29.93
CA LEU A 49 -12.80 -0.56 31.38
C LEU A 49 -14.17 -0.31 32.01
N THR A 50 -14.86 -1.39 32.35
CA THR A 50 -15.97 -1.32 33.30
C THR A 50 -15.40 -1.01 34.68
N ASN A 51 -15.62 0.19 35.19
CA ASN A 51 -15.62 0.45 36.63
C ASN A 51 -17.06 0.77 37.07
N PRO A 52 -17.60 0.05 38.07
CA PRO A 52 -18.97 0.22 38.54
C PRO A 52 -19.03 1.35 39.57
N ASP A 53 -19.92 2.32 39.38
CA ASP A 53 -20.84 2.86 40.40
C ASP A 53 -21.49 4.17 39.94
N ALA A 54 -22.75 4.33 40.37
CA ALA A 54 -23.55 5.54 40.48
C ALA A 54 -24.43 6.00 39.29
N ASP A 55 -25.72 5.71 39.49
CA ASP A 55 -26.86 6.64 39.46
C ASP A 55 -27.47 7.06 38.12
N GLY A 56 -28.76 6.71 38.00
CA GLY A 56 -29.58 6.93 36.82
C GLY A 56 -29.76 8.39 36.45
N GLY A 57 -29.77 8.61 35.14
CA GLY A 57 -30.19 9.85 34.51
C GLY A 57 -30.63 9.55 33.09
N GLU A 58 -31.94 9.52 32.87
CA GLU A 58 -32.54 9.52 31.54
C GLU A 58 -32.11 10.83 30.86
N ASN A 59 -31.26 10.73 29.85
CA ASN A 59 -31.11 11.82 28.90
C ASN A 59 -31.22 11.22 27.50
N GLN A 60 -32.46 11.11 27.02
CA GLN A 60 -32.72 11.14 25.58
C GLN A 60 -32.37 12.54 25.07
N SER A 61 -31.08 12.88 25.10
CA SER A 61 -30.53 13.89 24.21
C SER A 61 -30.59 13.21 22.86
N GLY A 62 -31.58 13.60 22.05
CA GLY A 62 -31.68 13.22 20.66
C GLY A 62 -30.32 13.50 20.02
N SER A 63 -29.52 12.46 19.90
CA SER A 63 -28.36 12.47 19.04
C SER A 63 -28.98 12.46 17.66
N ASP A 64 -29.23 13.66 17.14
CA ASP A 64 -29.20 13.87 15.71
C ASP A 64 -27.74 13.69 15.28
N THR A 65 -27.22 12.47 15.48
CA THR A 65 -26.16 11.94 14.66
C THR A 65 -26.85 11.77 13.33
N ALA A 66 -26.87 12.85 12.55
CA ALA A 66 -26.91 12.76 11.11
C ALA A 66 -25.89 11.67 10.79
N GLY A 67 -26.40 10.47 10.52
CA GLY A 67 -25.56 9.31 10.35
C GLY A 67 -24.64 9.66 9.21
N VAL A 68 -23.36 9.86 9.51
CA VAL A 68 -22.33 9.95 8.48
C VAL A 68 -22.34 8.57 7.85
N GLN A 69 -23.16 8.42 6.81
CA GLN A 69 -23.10 7.29 5.92
C GLN A 69 -21.77 7.43 5.21
N ALA A 70 -20.73 6.86 5.81
CA ALA A 70 -19.48 6.63 5.13
C ALA A 70 -19.79 5.73 3.94
N SER A 71 -19.82 6.30 2.74
CA SER A 71 -19.91 5.52 1.52
C SER A 71 -18.73 4.55 1.50
N LYS A 72 -19.00 3.28 1.22
CA LYS A 72 -17.95 2.27 1.12
C LYS A 72 -17.06 2.60 -0.08
N ASN A 73 -15.77 2.78 0.16
CA ASN A 73 -14.75 3.00 -0.87
C ASN A 73 -14.75 1.87 -1.92
N ARG A 74 -14.63 2.23 -3.19
CA ARG A 74 -14.38 1.34 -4.32
C ARG A 74 -12.93 1.52 -4.75
N ALA A 75 -12.22 0.42 -4.94
CA ALA A 75 -10.83 0.51 -5.40
C ALA A 75 -10.74 1.12 -6.81
N PRO A 76 -9.63 1.81 -7.13
CA PRO A 76 -9.43 2.37 -8.45
C PRO A 76 -9.34 1.27 -9.51
N VAL A 77 -9.60 1.61 -10.77
CA VAL A 77 -9.39 0.74 -11.92
C VAL A 77 -8.11 1.19 -12.63
N ALA A 78 -6.99 0.52 -12.32
CA ALA A 78 -5.72 0.72 -13.01
C ALA A 78 -5.84 0.39 -14.51
N ALA A 79 -5.22 1.20 -15.35
CA ALA A 79 -5.13 0.97 -16.79
C ALA A 79 -3.74 1.38 -17.29
N ALA A 80 -2.86 0.40 -17.46
CA ALA A 80 -1.47 0.56 -17.91
C ALA A 80 -1.35 0.78 -19.43
N GLY A 81 -2.43 0.50 -20.17
CA GLY A 81 -2.48 0.59 -21.63
C GLY A 81 -2.40 -0.78 -22.30
N ALA A 82 -2.34 -0.79 -23.63
CA ALA A 82 -2.21 -2.02 -24.39
C ALA A 82 -0.75 -2.40 -24.61
N ASP A 83 -0.50 -3.70 -24.71
CA ASP A 83 0.79 -4.26 -25.10
C ASP A 83 1.22 -3.75 -26.48
N ARG A 84 2.53 -3.59 -26.67
CA ARG A 84 3.05 -3.13 -27.96
C ARG A 84 4.45 -3.65 -28.26
N THR A 85 4.76 -3.66 -29.55
CA THR A 85 6.11 -3.89 -30.06
C THR A 85 6.75 -2.57 -30.48
N VAL A 86 8.01 -2.36 -30.13
CA VAL A 86 8.81 -1.17 -30.44
C VAL A 86 10.19 -1.57 -30.93
N ALA A 87 10.87 -0.70 -31.67
CA ALA A 87 12.26 -0.95 -32.05
C ALA A 87 13.22 -0.62 -30.89
N ALA A 88 14.39 -1.28 -30.86
CA ALA A 88 15.49 -0.86 -29.98
C ALA A 88 15.85 0.62 -30.21
N GLY A 89 16.11 1.36 -29.13
CA GLY A 89 16.39 2.80 -29.16
C GLY A 89 15.16 3.71 -29.29
N GLU A 90 13.96 3.17 -29.46
CA GLU A 90 12.73 3.97 -29.53
C GLU A 90 12.35 4.57 -28.17
N LEU A 91 11.79 5.79 -28.15
CA LEU A 91 11.20 6.37 -26.95
C LEU A 91 9.85 5.73 -26.66
N VAL A 92 9.77 5.02 -25.54
CA VAL A 92 8.58 4.30 -25.09
C VAL A 92 7.85 5.13 -24.03
N VAL A 93 6.56 5.40 -24.26
CA VAL A 93 5.69 6.15 -23.32
C VAL A 93 4.65 5.22 -22.70
N LEU A 94 4.77 4.92 -21.42
CA LEU A 94 3.79 4.16 -20.64
C LEU A 94 2.69 5.11 -20.17
N ASN A 95 1.43 4.81 -20.51
CA ASN A 95 0.33 5.75 -20.35
C ASN A 95 -0.76 5.20 -19.42
N GLY A 96 -0.73 5.67 -18.17
CA GLY A 96 -1.67 5.34 -17.12
C GLY A 96 -2.88 6.27 -17.04
N THR A 97 -3.05 7.24 -17.96
CA THR A 97 -4.13 8.25 -17.89
C THR A 97 -5.53 7.64 -18.05
N GLY A 98 -5.63 6.39 -18.47
CA GLY A 98 -6.89 5.64 -18.50
C GLY A 98 -7.37 5.17 -17.13
N THR A 99 -6.53 5.26 -16.10
CA THR A 99 -6.85 4.85 -14.72
C THR A 99 -7.91 5.79 -14.14
N LYS A 100 -8.89 5.22 -13.45
CA LYS A 100 -10.00 5.97 -12.89
C LYS A 100 -10.36 5.48 -11.50
N ASP A 101 -10.86 6.42 -10.72
CA ASP A 101 -11.57 6.15 -9.49
C ASP A 101 -13.02 6.60 -9.65
N GLU A 102 -13.96 5.74 -9.27
CA GLU A 102 -15.39 5.99 -9.45
C GLU A 102 -16.00 6.83 -8.30
N ASP A 103 -15.30 6.91 -7.16
CA ASP A 103 -15.66 7.77 -6.03
C ASP A 103 -15.08 9.19 -6.20
N GLY A 104 -14.15 9.37 -7.16
CA GLY A 104 -13.56 10.65 -7.53
C GLY A 104 -12.32 10.98 -6.71
N ASP A 105 -11.76 9.99 -6.01
CA ASP A 105 -10.60 10.16 -5.15
C ASP A 105 -9.32 10.44 -5.93
N ALA A 106 -8.39 11.16 -5.28
CA ALA A 106 -7.12 11.53 -5.89
C ALA A 106 -6.22 10.29 -6.02
N LEU A 107 -5.65 10.10 -7.20
CA LEU A 107 -4.83 8.93 -7.50
C LEU A 107 -3.33 9.21 -7.41
N ILE A 108 -2.63 8.29 -6.73
CA ILE A 108 -1.17 8.18 -6.73
C ILE A 108 -0.78 7.04 -7.66
N PHE A 109 0.23 7.28 -8.50
CA PHE A 109 0.71 6.35 -9.50
C PHE A 109 2.11 5.86 -9.16
N ILE A 110 2.40 4.59 -9.42
CA ILE A 110 3.74 4.02 -9.38
C ILE A 110 3.93 3.11 -10.60
N TRP A 111 4.99 3.35 -11.36
CA TRP A 111 5.44 2.48 -12.45
C TRP A 111 6.69 1.72 -12.04
N GLN A 112 6.71 0.43 -12.34
CA GLN A 112 7.88 -0.43 -12.12
C GLN A 112 8.00 -1.48 -13.23
N GLN A 113 9.24 -1.79 -13.63
CA GLN A 113 9.51 -2.99 -14.40
C GLN A 113 9.49 -4.19 -13.45
N ILE A 114 8.72 -5.23 -13.78
CA ILE A 114 8.55 -6.42 -12.94
C ILE A 114 9.17 -7.68 -13.56
N GLU A 115 9.35 -7.71 -14.87
CA GLU A 115 9.95 -8.84 -15.60
C GLU A 115 10.78 -8.34 -16.80
N GLY A 116 11.58 -9.24 -17.37
CA GLY A 116 12.50 -8.97 -18.47
C GLY A 116 13.93 -8.68 -17.98
N ASP A 117 14.92 -9.32 -18.60
CA ASP A 117 16.32 -9.23 -18.18
C ASP A 117 16.98 -7.89 -18.57
N ALA A 118 16.51 -7.27 -19.65
CA ALA A 118 17.00 -5.96 -20.06
C ALA A 118 16.40 -4.86 -19.19
N LYS A 119 17.25 -3.99 -18.64
CA LYS A 119 16.83 -2.92 -17.72
C LYS A 119 16.30 -1.71 -18.49
N ALA A 120 15.09 -1.27 -18.14
CA ALA A 120 14.54 0.00 -18.59
C ALA A 120 14.84 1.12 -17.57
N ASP A 121 15.49 2.20 -18.02
CA ASP A 121 15.70 3.41 -17.21
C ASP A 121 14.44 4.29 -17.23
N LEU A 122 13.47 3.95 -16.38
CA LEU A 122 12.20 4.68 -16.27
C LEU A 122 12.37 6.09 -15.70
N VAL A 123 11.70 7.06 -16.34
CA VAL A 123 11.55 8.43 -15.89
C VAL A 123 10.07 8.73 -15.68
N GLY A 124 9.74 9.43 -14.59
CA GLY A 124 8.35 9.76 -14.26
C GLY A 124 7.61 8.63 -13.55
N ILE A 125 8.31 7.77 -12.81
CA ILE A 125 7.71 6.58 -12.17
C ILE A 125 6.55 6.90 -11.21
N TYR A 126 6.47 8.12 -10.68
CA TYR A 126 5.39 8.55 -9.77
C TYR A 126 4.32 9.41 -10.46
N SER A 127 4.27 9.38 -11.79
CA SER A 127 3.31 10.13 -12.62
C SER A 127 2.39 9.19 -13.37
N SER A 128 1.24 9.68 -13.82
CA SER A 128 0.34 8.91 -14.69
C SER A 128 0.98 8.55 -16.04
N ILE A 129 2.03 9.28 -16.44
CA ILE A 129 2.84 8.98 -17.62
C ILE A 129 4.30 8.73 -17.19
N ALA A 130 4.81 7.55 -17.53
CA ALA A 130 6.23 7.21 -17.42
C ALA A 130 6.82 6.99 -18.81
N ARG A 131 8.14 7.05 -18.93
CA ARG A 131 8.85 6.82 -20.19
C ARG A 131 10.22 6.23 -19.98
N PHE A 132 10.71 5.51 -20.99
CA PHE A 132 12.09 5.04 -21.09
C PHE A 132 12.50 4.98 -22.57
N VAL A 133 13.80 4.86 -22.83
CA VAL A 133 14.30 4.53 -24.17
C VAL A 133 14.50 3.02 -24.22
N ALA A 134 13.94 2.34 -25.24
CA ALA A 134 14.06 0.90 -25.38
C ALA A 134 15.53 0.48 -25.43
N PRO A 135 16.01 -0.41 -24.54
CA PRO A 135 17.39 -0.86 -24.55
C PRO A 135 17.76 -1.58 -25.84
N ASP A 136 19.05 -1.60 -26.16
CA ASP A 136 19.59 -2.41 -27.24
C ASP A 136 19.48 -3.89 -26.90
N VAL A 137 18.95 -4.68 -27.84
CA VAL A 137 18.75 -6.13 -27.70
C VAL A 137 19.23 -6.85 -28.95
N SER A 138 19.78 -8.04 -28.78
CA SER A 138 20.24 -8.91 -29.89
C SER A 138 19.19 -9.92 -30.35
N VAL A 139 18.12 -10.07 -29.58
CA VAL A 139 16.94 -10.92 -29.86
C VAL A 139 15.70 -10.21 -29.36
N ASP A 140 14.54 -10.50 -29.96
CA ASP A 140 13.27 -9.96 -29.48
C ASP A 140 13.12 -10.23 -27.99
N THR A 141 12.88 -9.17 -27.21
CA THR A 141 12.89 -9.23 -25.75
C THR A 141 11.62 -8.59 -25.19
N GLU A 142 10.95 -9.30 -24.30
CA GLU A 142 9.76 -8.78 -23.61
C GLU A 142 10.13 -8.15 -22.27
N LEU A 143 9.61 -6.95 -22.02
CA LEU A 143 9.67 -6.26 -20.74
C LEU A 143 8.25 -6.06 -20.21
N THR A 144 7.98 -6.53 -18.99
CA THR A 144 6.68 -6.35 -18.33
C THR A 144 6.76 -5.18 -17.35
N PHE A 145 5.86 -4.22 -17.50
CA PHE A 145 5.73 -3.07 -16.60
C PHE A 145 4.41 -3.10 -15.86
N ARG A 146 4.44 -2.81 -14.56
CA ARG A 146 3.26 -2.68 -13.71
C ARG A 146 2.96 -1.23 -13.41
N LEU A 147 1.72 -0.82 -13.62
CA LEU A 147 1.12 0.35 -13.04
C LEU A 147 0.45 -0.02 -11.72
N ILE A 148 0.73 0.74 -10.67
CA ILE A 148 0.05 0.67 -9.38
C ILE A 148 -0.69 1.99 -9.18
N ALA A 149 -1.98 1.92 -8.89
CA ALA A 149 -2.83 3.06 -8.60
C ALA A 149 -3.36 2.97 -7.15
N VAL A 150 -3.28 4.07 -6.41
CA VAL A 150 -3.69 4.15 -5.00
C VAL A 150 -4.59 5.37 -4.82
N ASP A 151 -5.79 5.17 -4.24
CA ASP A 151 -6.79 6.22 -3.97
C ASP A 151 -6.71 6.79 -2.53
N GLY A 152 -5.82 6.23 -1.70
CA GLY A 152 -5.66 6.57 -0.28
C GLY A 152 -6.30 5.56 0.68
N ALA A 153 -7.13 4.64 0.19
CA ALA A 153 -7.81 3.60 0.97
C ALA A 153 -7.60 2.18 0.40
N ALA A 154 -7.43 2.06 -0.91
CA ALA A 154 -7.28 0.83 -1.68
C ALA A 154 -6.21 0.97 -2.76
N VAL A 155 -5.83 -0.17 -3.32
CA VAL A 155 -4.79 -0.29 -4.36
C VAL A 155 -5.32 -1.15 -5.49
N SER A 156 -5.01 -0.77 -6.72
CA SER A 156 -5.16 -1.64 -7.90
C SER A 156 -3.91 -1.62 -8.76
N THR A 157 -3.77 -2.64 -9.60
CA THR A 157 -2.63 -2.81 -10.49
C THR A 157 -3.08 -3.23 -11.87
N ASP A 158 -2.31 -2.83 -12.88
CA ASP A 158 -2.45 -3.30 -14.26
C ASP A 158 -1.06 -3.44 -14.89
N ASP A 159 -0.88 -4.43 -15.76
CA ASP A 159 0.40 -4.76 -16.37
C ASP A 159 0.35 -4.49 -17.88
N VAL A 160 1.49 -4.06 -18.44
CA VAL A 160 1.66 -3.87 -19.89
C VAL A 160 2.98 -4.47 -20.34
N ILE A 161 2.93 -5.21 -21.45
CA ILE A 161 4.08 -5.88 -22.06
C ILE A 161 4.60 -5.03 -23.23
N ILE A 162 5.90 -4.74 -23.19
CA ILE A 162 6.62 -4.08 -24.28
C ILE A 162 7.59 -5.09 -24.90
N THR A 163 7.32 -5.50 -26.13
CA THR A 163 8.24 -6.33 -26.92
C THR A 163 9.20 -5.41 -27.66
N ILE A 164 10.50 -5.53 -27.38
CA ILE A 164 11.55 -4.81 -28.09
C ILE A 164 12.02 -5.71 -29.22
N ALA A 165 11.80 -5.28 -30.46
CA ALA A 165 12.27 -5.99 -31.65
C ALA A 165 13.78 -5.81 -31.83
N ALA A 166 14.49 -6.91 -32.07
CA ALA A 166 15.90 -6.86 -32.42
C ALA A 166 16.12 -6.21 -33.80
N PRO A 167 17.26 -5.54 -34.03
CA PRO A 167 17.62 -5.05 -35.35
C PRO A 167 17.65 -6.21 -36.35
N THR A 168 17.03 -6.04 -37.51
CA THR A 168 17.22 -6.95 -38.64
C THR A 168 18.60 -6.70 -39.24
N GLU A 169 19.47 -7.72 -39.16
CA GLU A 169 20.77 -7.77 -39.86
C GLU A 169 20.62 -7.73 -41.39
#